data_AF-A0A379GEU8-F1
#
_entry.id   AF-A0A379GEU8-F1
#
_cell.length_a   1.000
_cell.length_b   1.000
_cell.length_c   1.000
_cell.angle_alpha   90.00
_cell.angle_beta   90.00
_cell.angle_gamma   90.00
#
_symmetry.space_group_name_H-M   'P 1'
#
loop_
_entity.id
_entity.type
_entity.pdbx_description
1 polymer ?
#
loop_
_entity_poly.entity_id
_entity_poly.type
_entity_poly.pdbx_seq_one_letter_code
_entity_poly.pdbx_strand_id
1 'polypeptide(L)' 'MVDVTEEEQITRTMQRDGVSRDHVLKILQAQAKREQRLAVADDIIENHDNSLNQDEQIKQLHQHYLELAQKSNTGQ' A
#
# COMPACT_ATOMS: atom_id res chain seq x y z
N MET A 1 4.32 2.99 0.68
CA MET A 1 2.95 2.69 1.16
C MET A 1 2.17 2.03 0.04
N VAL A 2 1.42 0.95 0.32
CA VAL A 2 0.46 0.39 -0.64
C VAL A 2 -0.91 0.90 -0.24
N ASP A 3 -1.55 1.66 -1.11
CA ASP A 3 -2.84 2.32 -0.83
C ASP A 3 -3.98 1.66 -1.62
N VAL A 4 -5.13 1.62 -0.96
CA VAL A 4 -6.43 1.15 -1.48
C VAL A 4 -7.51 2.03 -0.88
N THR A 5 -8.69 2.10 -1.52
CA THR A 5 -9.81 2.81 -0.90
C THR A 5 -10.32 2.05 0.35
N GLU A 6 -10.96 2.77 1.28
CA GLU A 6 -11.56 2.13 2.46
C GLU A 6 -12.62 1.09 2.06
N GLU A 7 -13.40 1.34 1.01
CA GLU A 7 -14.40 0.37 0.52
C GLU A 7 -13.77 -0.91 -0.05
N GLU A 8 -12.66 -0.79 -0.78
CA GLU A 8 -11.91 -1.98 -1.25
C GLU A 8 -11.29 -2.73 -0.08
N GLN A 9 -10.75 -2.01 0.90
CA GLN A 9 -10.19 -2.63 2.11
C GLN A 9 -11.27 -3.39 2.89
N ILE A 10 -12.46 -2.81 3.03
CA ILE A 10 -13.61 -3.45 3.66
C ILE A 10 -14.02 -4.70 2.88
N THR A 11 -14.25 -4.54 1.57
CA THR A 11 -14.73 -5.62 0.70
C THR A 11 -13.77 -6.81 0.69
N ARG A 12 -12.47 -6.56 0.50
CA ARG A 12 -11.45 -7.62 0.47
C ARG A 12 -11.28 -8.30 1.83
N THR A 13 -11.32 -7.55 2.92
CA THR A 13 -11.20 -8.13 4.28
C THR A 13 -12.41 -9.00 4.61
N MET A 14 -13.63 -8.55 4.26
CA MET A 14 -14.85 -9.36 4.43
C MET A 14 -14.78 -10.64 3.60
N GLN A 15 -14.36 -10.55 2.34
CA GLN A 15 -14.25 -11.72 1.45
C GLN A 15 -13.19 -12.72 1.92
N ARG A 16 -12.04 -12.22 2.37
CA ARG A 16 -10.91 -13.06 2.81
C ARG A 16 -11.19 -13.73 4.15
N ASP A 17 -11.69 -12.97 5.13
CA ASP A 17 -11.78 -13.43 6.52
C ASP A 17 -13.20 -13.93 6.87
N GLY A 18 -14.18 -13.77 5.97
CA GLY A 18 -15.57 -14.22 6.18
C GLY A 18 -16.31 -13.44 7.28
N VAL A 19 -15.84 -12.23 7.61
CA VAL A 19 -16.37 -11.41 8.71
C VAL A 19 -17.35 -10.35 8.22
N SER A 20 -18.20 -9.87 9.12
CA SER A 20 -19.14 -8.78 8.83
C SER A 20 -18.44 -7.43 8.66
N ARG A 21 -19.06 -6.52 7.89
CA ARG A 21 -18.59 -5.14 7.71
C ARG A 21 -18.29 -4.41 9.01
N ASP A 22 -19.16 -4.54 10.01
CA ASP A 22 -18.97 -3.92 11.33
C ASP A 22 -17.67 -4.38 12.02
N HIS A 23 -17.35 -5.66 11.90
CA HIS A 23 -16.10 -6.21 12.42
C HIS A 23 -14.90 -5.57 11.70
N VAL A 24 -14.95 -5.49 10.37
CA VAL A 24 -13.87 -4.86 9.60
C VAL A 24 -13.70 -3.39 9.97
N LEU A 25 -14.78 -2.63 10.13
CA LEU A 25 -14.71 -1.23 10.55
C LEU A 25 -14.01 -1.06 11.90
N LYS A 26 -14.25 -1.95 12.86
CA LYS A 26 -13.54 -1.94 14.15
C LYS A 26 -12.04 -2.21 13.99
N ILE A 27 -11.66 -3.14 13.10
CA ILE A 27 -10.25 -3.40 12.77
C ILE A 27 -9.62 -2.15 12.16
N LEU A 28 -10.31 -1.48 11.22
CA LEU A 28 -9.80 -0.27 10.58
C LEU A 28 -9.65 0.90 11.56
N GLN A 29 -10.54 1.03 12.54
CA GLN A 29 -10.44 2.04 13.59
C GLN A 29 -9.23 1.85 14.50
N ALA A 30 -8.73 0.63 14.65
CA ALA A 30 -7.52 0.35 15.41
C ALA A 30 -6.22 0.67 14.64
N GLN A 31 -6.31 0.94 13.34
CA GLN A 31 -5.18 1.26 12.47
C GLN A 31 -4.99 2.78 12.35
N ALA A 32 -3.78 3.21 11.98
CA ALA A 32 -3.54 4.61 11.61
C ALA A 32 -4.42 5.01 10.43
N LYS A 33 -4.97 6.22 10.40
CA LYS A 33 -5.84 6.68 9.31
C LYS A 33 -5.08 6.76 7.99
N ARG A 34 -5.80 6.61 6.87
CA ARG A 34 -5.23 6.70 5.52
C ARG A 34 -4.40 7.98 5.33
N GLU A 35 -4.96 9.13 5.71
CA GLU A 35 -4.30 10.44 5.62
C GLU A 35 -2.97 10.49 6.37
N GLN A 36 -2.91 9.86 7.55
CA GLN A 36 -1.69 9.83 8.36
C GLN A 36 -0.61 8.96 7.72
N ARG A 37 -1.00 7.83 7.11
CA ARG A 37 -0.06 6.96 6.41
C ARG A 37 0.46 7.60 5.13
N LEU A 38 -0.40 8.32 4.39
CA LEU A 38 -0.02 9.04 3.17
C LEU A 38 0.95 10.19 3.48
N ALA A 39 0.74 10.90 4.58
CA ALA A 39 1.58 12.05 4.96
C ALA A 39 3.03 11.69 5.28
N VAL A 40 3.32 10.42 5.61
CA VAL A 40 4.67 9.95 5.99
C VAL A 40 5.28 9.01 4.95
N ALA A 41 4.62 8.78 3.82
CA ALA A 41 5.08 7.86 2.80
C ALA A 41 6.01 8.56 1.80
N ASP A 42 7.22 8.02 1.60
CA ASP A 42 8.13 8.47 0.54
C ASP A 42 7.60 8.08 -0.85
N ASP A 43 7.06 6.87 -0.96
CA ASP A 43 6.49 6.32 -2.20
C ASP A 43 5.12 5.69 -1.94
N ILE A 44 4.17 5.86 -2.86
CA ILE A 44 2.81 5.32 -2.77
C ILE A 44 2.51 4.46 -4.00
N ILE A 45 2.04 3.22 -3.79
CA ILE A 45 1.59 2.28 -4.83
C ILE A 45 0.08 2.09 -4.71
N GLU A 46 -0.67 2.40 -5.76
CA GLU A 46 -2.12 2.19 -5.81
C GLU A 46 -2.46 0.75 -6.21
N ASN A 47 -3.13 0.01 -5.32
CA ASN A 47 -3.41 -1.42 -5.47
C ASN A 47 -4.91 -1.72 -5.66
N HIS A 48 -5.49 -1.03 -6.63
CA HIS A 48 -6.88 -1.22 -7.05
C HIS A 48 -7.02 -2.45 -7.94
N ASP A 49 -8.14 -3.17 -7.82
CA ASP A 49 -8.40 -4.43 -8.57
C ASP A 49 -8.34 -4.28 -10.11
N ASN A 50 -8.36 -3.05 -10.64
CA ASN A 50 -8.30 -2.75 -12.07
C ASN A 50 -7.09 -1.89 -12.47
N SER A 51 -6.04 -1.84 -11.65
CA SER A 51 -4.83 -1.06 -11.97
C SER A 51 -3.99 -1.79 -13.03
N LEU A 52 -4.17 -1.40 -14.30
CA LEU A 52 -3.46 -1.98 -15.45
C LEU A 52 -1.94 -1.70 -15.46
N ASN A 53 -1.43 -0.87 -14.53
CA ASN A 53 -0.05 -0.37 -14.54
C ASN A 53 0.75 -0.69 -13.26
N GLN A 54 0.21 -1.53 -12.37
CA GLN A 54 0.85 -1.83 -11.08
C GLN A 54 2.23 -2.48 -11.26
N ASP A 55 2.37 -3.37 -12.25
CA ASP A 55 3.65 -4.01 -12.57
C ASP A 55 4.71 -3.01 -13.05
N GLU A 56 4.29 -1.98 -13.78
CA GLU A 56 5.21 -0.94 -14.26
C GLU A 56 5.68 -0.06 -13.09
N GLN A 57 4.75 0.34 -12.22
CA GLN A 57 5.07 1.13 -11.02
C GLN A 57 6.03 0.38 -10.09
N ILE A 58 5.80 -0.92 -9.88
CA ILE A 58 6.69 -1.77 -9.08
C ILE A 58 8.09 -1.84 -9.71
N LYS A 59 8.18 -2.00 -11.04
CA LYS A 59 9.48 -2.05 -11.75
C LYS A 59 10.25 -0.74 -11.62
N GLN A 60 9.58 0.41 -11.74
CA GLN A 60 10.21 1.72 -11.60
C GLN A 60 10.77 1.93 -10.18
N LEU A 61 9.97 1.63 -9.15
CA LEU A 61 10.41 1.72 -7.75
C LEU A 61 11.55 0.75 -7.45
N HIS A 62 11.49 -0.47 -7.99
CA HIS A 62 12.57 -1.45 -7.86
C HIS A 62 13.90 -0.92 -8.41
N GLN A 63 13.89 -0.38 -9.63
CA GLN A 63 15.09 0.20 -10.24
C GLN A 63 15.62 1.39 -9.42
N HIS A 64 14.72 2.26 -8.95
CA HIS A 64 15.08 3.40 -8.12
C HIS A 64 15.79 2.97 -6.82
N TYR A 65 15.24 1.99 -6.10
CA TYR A 65 15.84 1.49 -4.86
C TYR A 65 17.16 0.74 -5.09
N LEU A 66 17.32 0.02 -6.22
CA LEU A 66 18.61 -0.56 -6.60
C LEU A 66 19.68 0.51 -6.78
N GLU A 67 19.37 1.61 -7.46
CA GLU A 67 20.31 2.72 -7.65
C GLU A 67 20.67 3.42 -6.34
N LEU A 68 19.69 3.65 -5.47
CA LEU A 68 19.92 4.22 -4.14
C LEU A 68 20.82 3.31 -3.30
N ALA A 69 20.56 2.00 -3.31
CA ALA A 69 21.39 1.03 -2.59
C ALA A 69 22.82 0.99 -3.14
N GLN A 70 23.01 1.01 -4.46
CA GLN A 70 24.34 1.04 -5.08
C GLN A 70 25.12 2.31 -4.72
N LYS A 71 24.46 3.48 -4.75
CA LYS A 71 25.08 4.75 -4.33
C LYS A 71 25.47 4.73 -2.85
N SER A 72 24.64 4.13 -2.01
CA SER A 72 24.92 3.96 -0.58
C SER A 72 26.10 3.01 -0.33
N ASN A 73 26.25 1.97 -1.16
CA ASN A 73 27.34 1.00 -1.04
C ASN A 73 28.68 1.49 -1.62
N THR A 74 28.66 2.49 -2.51
CA THR A 74 29.87 3.04 -3.15
C THR A 74 30.52 4.15 -2.30
N GLY A 75 29.89 4.53 -1.19
CA GLY A 75 30.39 5.54 -0.24
C GLY A 75 31.02 4.98 1.05
N GLN A 76 31.33 3.67 1.11
CA GLN A 76 32.05 3.04 2.24
C GLN A 76 33.49 2.67 1.86
#